data_AF-A0A075I597-F1
#
_entry.id   AF-A0A075I597-F1
#
_cell.length_a   1.000
_cell.length_b   1.000
_cell.length_c   1.000
_cell.angle_alpha   90.00
_cell.angle_beta   90.00
_cell.angle_gamma   90.00
#
_symmetry.space_group_name_H-M   'P 1'
#
loop_
_entity.id
_entity.type
_entity.pdbx_description
1 polymer ?
#
loop_
_entity_poly.entity_id
_entity_poly.type
_entity_poly.pdbx_seq_one_letter_code
_entity_poly.pdbx_strand_id
1 'polypeptide(L)' 'MTRTCTKCKNEIPDTEELDPRASSYPCCTKCWGEWKENRVMVINEMKLDMSLKDHRQLLKNTKRYSLAC' A
#
# COMPACT_ATOMS: atom_id res chain seq x y z
N MET A 1 14.65 -3.62 16.89
CA MET A 1 15.26 -4.10 15.63
C MET A 1 14.77 -3.14 14.57
N THR A 2 15.63 -2.33 13.95
CA THR A 2 15.19 -1.36 12.94
C THR A 2 14.56 -2.08 11.76
N ARG A 3 13.26 -1.83 11.52
CA ARG A 3 12.56 -2.36 10.33
C ARG A 3 12.95 -1.51 9.14
N THR A 4 13.20 -2.10 7.98
CA THR A 4 13.52 -1.32 6.77
C THR A 4 12.32 -1.28 5.86
N CYS A 5 11.98 -0.09 5.36
CA CYS A 5 10.90 0.07 4.40
C CYS A 5 11.26 -0.59 3.07
N THR A 6 10.40 -1.48 2.60
CA THR A 6 10.56 -2.19 1.33
C THR A 6 10.45 -1.30 0.08
N LYS A 7 9.74 -0.18 0.17
CA LYS A 7 9.55 0.78 -0.94
C LYS A 7 10.70 1.80 -1.03
N CYS A 8 10.95 2.54 0.05
CA CYS A 8 11.96 3.61 0.05
C CYS A 8 13.32 3.22 0.65
N LYS A 9 13.46 1.99 1.18
CA LYS A 9 14.70 1.48 1.82
C LYS A 9 15.17 2.26 3.05
N ASN A 10 14.36 3.19 3.55
CA ASN A 10 14.65 3.94 4.77
C ASN A 10 14.39 3.07 6.01
N GLU A 11 15.06 3.40 7.11
CA GLU A 11 14.78 2.81 8.41
C GLU A 11 13.45 3.32 8.95
N ILE A 12 12.66 2.39 9.49
CA ILE A 12 11.42 2.64 10.22
C ILE A 12 11.79 2.56 11.70
N PRO A 13 11.67 3.67 12.44
CA PRO A 13 11.97 3.67 13.86
C PRO A 13 10.99 2.77 14.62
N ASP A 14 11.47 2.10 15.66
CA ASP A 14 10.65 1.19 16.50
C ASP A 14 9.51 1.92 17.24
N THR A 15 9.54 3.25 17.28
CA THR A 15 8.48 4.12 17.82
C THR A 15 7.33 4.39 16.84
N GLU A 16 7.49 4.09 15.55
CA GLU A 16 6.40 4.22 14.59
C GLU A 16 5.44 3.03 14.71
N GLU A 17 4.21 3.33 15.13
CA GLU A 17 3.11 2.36 15.10
C GLU A 17 2.61 2.20 13.67
N LEU A 18 2.97 1.07 13.05
CA LEU A 18 2.55 0.73 11.71
C LEU A 18 1.17 0.05 11.74
N ASP A 19 0.38 0.30 10.70
CA ASP A 19 -0.85 -0.45 10.43
C ASP A 19 -0.54 -1.97 10.43
N PRO A 20 -1.40 -2.85 10.95
CA PRO A 20 -1.16 -4.30 10.95
C PRO A 20 -0.84 -4.86 9.56
N ARG A 21 -1.41 -4.27 8.52
CA ARG A 21 -1.15 -4.65 7.13
C ARG A 21 0.20 -4.13 6.63
N ALA A 22 0.57 -2.90 6.98
CA ALA A 22 1.91 -2.35 6.73
C ALA A 22 3.01 -3.01 7.58
N SER A 23 2.64 -3.66 8.69
CA SER A 23 3.56 -4.43 9.52
C SER A 23 3.89 -5.79 8.90
N SER A 24 2.94 -6.40 8.19
CA SER A 24 3.14 -7.67 7.48
C SER A 24 4.13 -7.54 6.31
N TYR A 25 4.26 -6.34 5.75
CA TYR A 25 5.27 -6.00 4.76
C TYR A 25 5.87 -4.63 5.11
N PRO A 26 7.04 -4.58 5.77
CA PRO A 26 7.51 -3.40 6.49
C PRO A 26 7.56 -2.19 5.56
N CYS A 27 6.60 -1.29 5.77
CA CYS A 27 6.38 -0.09 4.98
C CYS A 27 6.21 1.09 5.93
N CYS A 28 6.99 2.15 5.74
CA CYS A 28 6.88 3.32 6.60
C CYS A 28 5.52 4.00 6.44
N THR A 29 5.12 4.77 7.44
CA THR A 29 3.85 5.50 7.46
C THR A 29 3.63 6.36 6.22
N LYS A 30 4.70 6.99 5.71
CA LYS A 30 4.68 7.81 4.48
C LYS A 30 4.34 6.99 3.24
N CYS A 31 5.10 5.91 2.98
CA CYS A 31 4.87 5.04 1.82
C CYS A 31 3.51 4.34 1.90
N TRP A 32 3.05 4.00 3.12
CA TRP A 32 1.72 3.45 3.36
C TRP A 32 0.61 4.47 3.10
N GLY A 33 0.83 5.74 3.47
CA GLY A 33 -0.06 6.86 3.15
C GLY A 33 -0.25 7.02 1.65
N GLU A 34 0.86 7.14 0.91
CA GLU A 34 0.85 7.21 -0.56
C GLU A 34 0.13 6.02 -1.19
N TRP A 35 0.32 4.81 -0.66
CA TRP A 35 -0.35 3.61 -1.16
C TRP A 35 -1.88 3.73 -1.00
N LYS A 36 -2.36 4.22 0.15
CA LYS A 36 -3.80 4.43 0.40
C LYS A 36 -4.40 5.50 -0.53
N GLU A 37 -3.67 6.58 -0.78
CA GLU A 37 -4.12 7.65 -1.67
C GLU A 37 -4.19 7.18 -3.13
N ASN A 38 -3.09 6.59 -3.62
CA ASN A 38 -3.05 5.99 -4.97
C ASN A 38 -4.15 4.95 -5.15
N ARG A 39 -4.48 4.21 -4.09
CA ARG A 39 -5.57 3.25 -4.10
C ARG A 39 -6.92 3.90 -4.39
N VAL A 40 -7.25 4.93 -3.63
CA VAL A 40 -8.52 5.64 -3.76
C VAL A 40 -8.59 6.31 -5.13
N MET A 41 -7.48 6.86 -5.61
CA MET A 41 -7.38 7.45 -6.95
C MET A 41 -7.71 6.44 -8.05
N VAL A 42 -7.08 5.26 -8.06
CA VAL A 42 -7.35 4.23 -9.09
C VAL A 42 -8.78 3.72 -9.02
N ILE A 43 -9.34 3.53 -7.80
CA ILE A 43 -10.73 3.12 -7.62
C ILE A 43 -11.68 4.15 -8.23
N ASN A 44 -11.43 5.44 -7.98
CA ASN A 44 -12.28 6.51 -8.47
C ASN A 44 -12.13 6.74 -9.98
N GLU A 45 -10.89 6.80 -10.49
CA GLU A 45 -10.60 7.03 -11.91
C GLU A 45 -11.13 5.90 -12.79
N MET A 46 -10.93 4.64 -12.37
CA MET A 46 -11.40 3.48 -13.13
C MET A 46 -12.81 3.04 -12.74
N LYS A 47 -13.48 3.76 -11.82
CA LYS A 47 -14.82 3.46 -11.29
C LYS A 47 -14.95 1.99 -10.84
N LEU A 48 -13.97 1.51 -10.09
CA LEU A 48 -13.91 0.13 -9.63
C LEU A 48 -14.90 -0.10 -8.49
N ASP A 49 -15.90 -0.92 -8.75
CA ASP A 49 -16.74 -1.51 -7.72
C ASP A 49 -15.98 -2.60 -6.93
N MET A 50 -15.66 -2.32 -5.67
CA MET A 50 -14.91 -3.24 -4.79
C MET A 50 -15.71 -4.48 -4.37
N SER A 51 -17.02 -4.52 -4.62
CA SER A 51 -17.86 -5.71 -4.43
C SER A 51 -17.62 -6.77 -5.52
N LEU A 52 -17.18 -6.35 -6.71
CA LEU A 52 -16.90 -7.23 -7.84
C LEU A 52 -15.50 -7.83 -7.76
N LYS A 53 -15.41 -9.15 -7.94
CA LYS A 53 -14.15 -9.89 -7.86
C LYS A 53 -13.14 -9.43 -8.90
N ASP A 54 -13.60 -9.17 -10.12
CA ASP A 54 -12.75 -8.78 -11.24
C ASP A 54 -12.13 -7.40 -11.01
N HIS A 55 -12.90 -6.46 -10.46
CA HIS A 55 -12.41 -5.13 -10.09
C HIS A 55 -11.36 -5.20 -8.98
N ARG A 56 -11.55 -6.07 -7.96
CA ARG A 56 -10.51 -6.33 -6.95
C ARG A 56 -9.25 -6.94 -7.56
N GLN A 57 -9.39 -7.81 -8.56
CA GLN A 57 -8.25 -8.44 -9.24
C GLN A 57 -7.49 -7.42 -10.08
N LEU A 58 -8.20 -6.53 -10.78
CA LEU A 58 -7.63 -5.44 -11.55
C LEU A 58 -6.84 -4.50 -10.65
N LEU A 59 -7.40 -4.14 -9.48
CA LEU A 59 -6.71 -3.32 -8.49
C LEU A 59 -5.40 -3.97 -8.01
N LYS A 60 -5.38 -5.29 -7.79
CA LYS A 60 -4.16 -6.03 -7.41
C LYS A 60 -3.11 -6.10 -8.51
N ASN A 61 -3.54 -6.22 -9.77
CA ASN A 61 -2.66 -6.44 -10.92
C ASN A 61 -2.14 -5.12 -11.54
N THR A 62 -2.77 -3.99 -11.25
CA THR A 62 -2.41 -2.69 -11.83
C THR A 62 -1.01 -2.29 -11.36
N LYS A 63 -0.06 -2.02 -12.27
CA LYS A 63 1.34 -1.67 -11.90
C LYS A 63 1.48 -0.46 -10.97
N ARG A 64 0.55 0.50 -11.01
CA ARG A 64 0.47 1.63 -10.04
C ARG A 64 0.19 1.16 -8.60
N TYR A 65 -0.32 -0.06 -8.47
CA TYR A 65 -0.76 -0.69 -7.23
C TYR A 65 0.07 -1.95 -6.91
N SER A 66 0.61 -2.62 -7.93
CA SER A 66 1.43 -3.84 -7.85
C SER A 66 2.87 -3.57 -7.44
N LEU A 67 3.21 -2.32 -7.13
CA LEU A 67 4.47 -2.00 -6.49
C LEU A 67 4.22 -1.97 -4.99
N ALA A 68 4.51 -3.09 -4.36
CA ALA A 68 5.09 -3.17 -3.03
C ALA A 68 4.94 -1.90 -2.15
N CYS A 69 3.96 -1.93 -1.24
CA CYS A 69 4.31 -2.18 0.16
C CYS A 69 3.76 -3.58 0.45
#